data_AF-A0A1F5ZUA1-F1
#
_entry.id   AF-A0A1F5ZUA1-F1
#
_cell.length_a   1.000
_cell.length_b   1.000
_cell.length_c   1.000
_cell.angle_alpha   90.00
_cell.angle_beta   90.00
_cell.angle_gamma   90.00
#
_symmetry.space_group_name_H-M   'P 1'
#
loop_
_entity.id
_entity.type
_entity.pdbx_description
1 polymer ?
#
loop_
_entity_poly.entity_id
_entity_poly.type
_entity_poly.pdbx_seq_one_letter_code
_entity_poly.pdbx_strand_id
1 'polypeptide(L)'
;MITAKNILLVIPMNNEERKNLLSKYDFFSDDEKWTIDKFCWKMFFWIIEEQTAYEIKLKLQDWENTKDVLKEDLYQTVRQKVEEELHRKISSAEEANSIESVRAELSQMMSSSDLKARLPSNLQSK
;
A
#
# COMPACT_ATOMS: atom_id res chain seq x y z
N MET A 1 -12.22 -3.63 -2.03
CA MET A 1 -11.80 -5.02 -1.76
C MET A 1 -10.29 -5.03 -1.80
N ILE A 2 -9.59 -5.59 -0.82
CA ILE A 2 -8.12 -5.63 -0.82
C ILE A 2 -7.65 -6.71 -1.79
N THR A 3 -6.80 -6.33 -2.74
CA THR A 3 -6.18 -7.23 -3.73
C THR A 3 -4.70 -7.46 -3.44
N ALA A 4 -4.06 -8.44 -4.08
CA ALA A 4 -2.61 -8.62 -3.94
C ALA A 4 -1.81 -7.43 -4.47
N LYS A 5 -2.28 -6.75 -5.52
CA LYS A 5 -1.71 -5.47 -5.97
C LYS A 5 -1.72 -4.44 -4.85
N ASN A 6 -2.81 -4.33 -4.10
CA ASN A 6 -2.89 -3.43 -2.96
C ASN A 6 -1.93 -3.84 -1.83
N ILE A 7 -1.81 -5.14 -1.56
CA ILE A 7 -0.89 -5.68 -0.53
C ILE A 7 0.59 -5.44 -0.91
N LEU A 8 0.96 -5.59 -2.20
CA LEU A 8 2.31 -5.31 -2.70
C LEU A 8 2.77 -3.87 -2.37
N LEU A 9 1.85 -2.93 -2.17
CA LEU A 9 2.16 -1.55 -1.79
C LEU A 9 2.63 -1.37 -0.36
N VAL A 10 2.39 -2.35 0.52
CA VAL A 10 2.68 -2.22 1.96
C VAL A 10 3.62 -3.29 2.49
N ILE A 11 3.84 -4.40 1.76
CA ILE A 11 4.78 -5.41 2.22
C ILE A 11 6.23 -4.88 2.24
N PRO A 12 7.05 -5.30 3.21
CA PRO A 12 8.45 -4.92 3.30
C PRO A 12 9.24 -5.66 2.23
N MET A 13 9.36 -5.03 1.07
CA MET A 13 10.18 -5.52 -0.05
C MET A 13 10.90 -4.36 -0.73
N ASN A 14 11.91 -4.68 -1.54
CA ASN A 14 12.67 -3.70 -2.30
C ASN A 14 11.75 -2.90 -3.25
N ASN A 15 11.96 -1.58 -3.32
CA ASN A 15 11.15 -0.67 -4.15
C ASN A 15 11.27 -0.95 -5.66
N GLU A 16 12.44 -1.36 -6.15
CA GLU A 16 12.66 -1.71 -7.55
C GLU A 16 11.92 -3.01 -7.90
N GLU A 17 12.04 -4.03 -7.05
CA GLU A 17 11.32 -5.30 -7.21
C GLU A 17 9.80 -5.08 -7.19
N ARG A 18 9.32 -4.25 -6.26
CA ARG A 18 7.91 -3.86 -6.17
C ARG A 18 7.42 -3.20 -7.45
N LYS A 19 8.15 -2.20 -7.95
CA LYS A 19 7.80 -1.49 -9.19
C LYS A 19 7.78 -2.46 -10.39
N ASN A 20 8.75 -3.36 -10.46
CA ASN A 20 8.83 -4.38 -11.51
C ASN A 20 7.67 -5.40 -11.44
N LEU A 21 7.28 -5.84 -10.25
CA LEU A 21 6.14 -6.73 -10.06
C LEU A 21 4.83 -6.04 -10.41
N LEU A 22 4.62 -4.80 -9.96
CA LEU A 22 3.40 -4.05 -10.23
C LEU A 22 3.22 -3.75 -11.72
N SER A 23 4.30 -3.38 -12.43
CA SER A 23 4.22 -3.06 -13.86
C SER A 23 3.99 -4.28 -14.75
N LYS A 24 4.43 -5.47 -14.30
CA LYS A 24 4.26 -6.73 -15.03
C LYS A 24 3.02 -7.52 -14.62
N TYR A 25 2.41 -7.17 -13.49
CA TYR A 25 1.37 -7.97 -12.86
C TYR A 25 0.23 -8.38 -13.81
N ASP A 26 -0.26 -7.43 -14.62
CA ASP A 26 -1.39 -7.69 -15.51
C ASP A 26 -1.04 -8.64 -16.66
N PHE A 27 0.25 -8.71 -17.03
CA PHE A 27 0.78 -9.54 -18.10
C PHE A 27 1.18 -10.94 -17.64
N PHE A 28 1.16 -11.22 -16.34
CA PHE A 28 1.40 -12.57 -15.82
C PHE A 28 0.25 -13.52 -16.19
N SER A 29 0.63 -14.79 -16.37
CA SER A 29 -0.31 -15.90 -16.48
C SER A 29 -1.12 -16.08 -15.19
N ASP A 30 -2.23 -16.80 -15.26
CA ASP A 30 -3.09 -17.03 -14.10
C ASP A 30 -2.36 -17.80 -12.97
N ASP A 31 -1.49 -18.75 -13.33
CA ASP A 31 -0.69 -19.51 -12.36
C ASP A 31 0.33 -18.62 -11.63
N GLU A 32 0.97 -17.69 -12.36
CA GLU A 32 1.89 -16.70 -11.78
C GLU A 32 1.14 -15.72 -10.88
N LYS A 33 -0.01 -15.20 -11.33
CA LYS A 33 -0.87 -14.32 -10.51
C LYS A 33 -1.31 -15.00 -9.23
N TRP A 34 -1.76 -16.25 -9.31
CA TRP A 34 -2.16 -17.03 -8.15
C TRP A 34 -1.01 -17.27 -7.17
N THR A 35 0.20 -17.50 -7.69
CA THR A 35 1.41 -17.65 -6.86
C THR A 35 1.73 -16.36 -6.11
N ILE A 36 1.66 -15.22 -6.81
CA ILE A 36 1.89 -13.90 -6.21
C ILE A 36 0.79 -13.58 -5.20
N ASP A 37 -0.49 -13.85 -5.51
CA ASP A 37 -1.62 -13.67 -4.60
C ASP A 37 -1.38 -14.42 -3.29
N LYS A 38 -1.03 -15.71 -3.37
CA LYS A 38 -0.73 -16.52 -2.19
C LYS A 38 0.42 -15.96 -1.37
N PHE A 39 1.49 -15.55 -2.04
CA PHE A 39 2.63 -14.95 -1.36
C PHE A 39 2.23 -13.65 -0.65
N CYS A 40 1.51 -12.76 -1.33
CA CYS A 40 1.05 -11.48 -0.78
C CYS A 40 0.18 -11.69 0.46
N TRP A 41 -0.82 -12.58 0.38
CA TRP A 41 -1.67 -12.88 1.54
C TRP A 41 -0.91 -13.50 2.69
N LYS A 42 0.02 -14.43 2.42
CA LYS A 42 0.87 -15.01 3.47
C LYS A 42 1.70 -13.92 4.18
N MET A 43 2.32 -13.03 3.41
CA MET A 43 3.10 -11.92 3.96
C MET A 43 2.22 -10.94 4.74
N PHE A 44 1.03 -10.63 4.24
CA PHE A 44 0.07 -9.76 4.91
C PHE A 44 -0.32 -10.30 6.29
N PHE A 45 -0.69 -11.57 6.38
CA PHE A 45 -1.01 -12.20 7.66
C PHE A 45 0.20 -12.29 8.60
N TRP A 46 1.38 -12.58 8.07
CA TRP A 46 2.60 -12.59 8.88
C TRP A 46 2.88 -11.21 9.50
N ILE A 47 2.72 -10.12 8.75
CA ILE A 47 2.88 -8.76 9.28
C ILE A 47 1.86 -8.46 10.39
N ILE A 48 0.60 -8.88 10.21
CA ILE A 48 -0.44 -8.71 11.25
C ILE A 48 -0.02 -9.43 12.53
N GLU A 49 0.40 -10.68 12.44
CA GLU A 49 0.78 -11.47 13.62
C GLU A 49 2.01 -10.89 14.32
N GLU A 50 3.06 -10.49 13.58
CA GLU A 50 4.25 -9.87 14.15
C GLU A 50 3.96 -8.53 14.83
N GLN A 51 3.18 -7.65 14.18
CA GLN A 51 2.80 -6.37 14.77
C GLN A 51 1.90 -6.56 15.99
N THR A 52 0.96 -7.51 15.94
CA THR A 52 0.09 -7.85 17.08
C THR A 52 0.93 -8.35 18.26
N ALA A 53 1.87 -9.26 18.03
CA ALA A 53 2.75 -9.79 19.06
C ALA A 53 3.61 -8.68 19.68
N TYR A 54 4.15 -7.78 18.86
CA TYR A 54 4.93 -6.63 19.32
C TYR A 54 4.10 -5.68 20.21
N GLU A 55 2.90 -5.28 19.75
CA GLU A 55 2.01 -4.39 20.50
C GLU A 55 1.54 -5.02 21.82
N ILE A 56 1.25 -6.32 21.82
CA ILE A 56 0.91 -7.05 23.05
C ILE A 56 2.09 -7.02 24.03
N LYS A 57 3.31 -7.26 23.54
CA LYS A 57 4.50 -7.21 24.39
C LYS A 57 4.65 -5.84 25.05
N LEU A 58 4.44 -4.74 24.32
CA LEU A 58 4.46 -3.40 24.89
C LEU A 58 3.37 -3.22 25.96
N LYS A 59 2.15 -3.68 25.70
CA LYS A 59 1.04 -3.59 26.66
C LYS A 59 1.27 -4.40 27.93
N LEU A 60 1.89 -5.57 27.82
CA LEU A 60 2.27 -6.38 28.97
C LEU A 60 3.39 -5.71 29.79
N GLN A 61 4.37 -5.08 29.14
CA GLN A 61 5.39 -4.30 29.84
C GLN A 61 4.80 -3.09 30.57
N ASP A 62 3.87 -2.36 29.94
CA ASP A 62 3.15 -1.25 30.58
C ASP A 62 2.34 -1.74 31.79
N TRP A 63 1.70 -2.90 31.66
CA TRP A 63 0.94 -3.54 32.75
C TRP A 63 1.83 -3.91 33.94
N GLU A 64 3.00 -4.51 33.69
CA GLU A 64 3.96 -4.85 34.76
C GLU A 64 4.38 -3.60 35.56
N ASN A 65 4.49 -2.45 34.88
CA ASN A 65 4.87 -1.18 35.50
C ASN A 65 3.72 -0.49 36.24
N THR A 66 2.47 -0.67 35.80
CA THR A 66 1.30 0.05 36.32
C THR A 66 0.44 -0.78 37.30
N LYS A 67 0.60 -2.12 37.30
CA LYS A 67 -0.23 -3.07 38.06
C LYS A 67 -1.74 -2.93 37.81
N ASP A 68 -2.11 -2.49 36.61
CA ASP A 68 -3.50 -2.29 36.23
C ASP A 68 -4.23 -3.64 36.02
N VAL A 69 -5.51 -3.65 35.67
CA VAL A 69 -6.20 -4.92 35.33
C VAL A 69 -5.97 -5.26 33.85
N LEU A 70 -5.38 -6.43 33.58
CA LEU A 70 -5.24 -6.93 32.22
C LEU A 70 -6.63 -7.29 31.65
N LYS A 71 -6.99 -6.70 30.51
CA LYS A 71 -8.26 -7.00 29.86
C LYS A 71 -8.23 -8.38 29.20
N GLU A 72 -9.32 -9.14 29.36
CA GLU A 72 -9.47 -10.48 28.78
C GLU A 72 -9.48 -10.47 27.24
N ASP A 73 -9.92 -9.37 26.63
CA ASP A 73 -10.01 -9.17 25.19
C ASP A 73 -8.79 -8.48 24.56
N LEU A 74 -7.68 -8.36 25.30
CA LEU A 74 -6.50 -7.60 24.88
C LEU A 74 -6.00 -8.05 23.49
N TYR A 75 -5.84 -9.36 23.29
CA TYR A 75 -5.33 -9.88 22.01
C TYR A 75 -6.24 -9.49 20.84
N GLN A 76 -7.56 -9.69 20.98
CA GLN A 76 -8.52 -9.36 19.92
C GLN A 76 -8.54 -7.87 19.62
N THR A 77 -8.51 -7.02 20.66
CA THR A 77 -8.49 -5.57 20.52
C THR A 77 -7.23 -5.08 19.81
N VAL A 78 -6.06 -5.62 20.18
CA VAL A 78 -4.79 -5.24 19.54
C VAL A 78 -4.76 -5.71 18.09
N ARG A 79 -5.13 -6.96 17.83
CA ARG A 79 -5.16 -7.53 16.48
C ARG A 79 -6.08 -6.73 15.56
N GLN A 80 -7.28 -6.37 16.03
CA GLN A 80 -8.22 -5.56 15.25
C GLN A 80 -7.63 -4.18 14.92
N LYS A 81 -6.96 -3.52 15.88
CA LYS A 81 -6.31 -2.23 15.62
C LYS A 81 -5.21 -2.35 14.58
N VAL A 82 -4.38 -3.39 14.66
CA VAL A 82 -3.32 -3.66 13.68
C VAL A 82 -3.91 -3.89 12.29
N GLU A 83 -4.98 -4.67 12.17
CA GLU A 83 -5.70 -4.88 10.92
C GLU A 83 -6.25 -3.56 10.35
N GLU A 84 -6.90 -2.73 11.17
CA GLU A 84 -7.42 -1.42 10.77
C GLU A 84 -6.33 -0.45 10.32
N GLU A 85 -5.15 -0.47 10.95
CA GLU A 85 -4.01 0.35 10.55
C GLU A 85 -3.40 -0.11 9.23
N LEU A 86 -3.26 -1.43 9.03
CA LEU A 86 -2.80 -1.99 7.76
C LEU A 86 -3.77 -1.70 6.62
N HIS A 87 -5.08 -1.82 6.86
CA HIS A 87 -6.10 -1.42 5.89
C HIS A 87 -5.98 0.07 5.52
N ARG A 88 -5.80 0.95 6.51
CA ARG A 88 -5.58 2.38 6.25
C ARG A 88 -4.32 2.63 5.43
N LYS A 89 -3.21 1.97 5.77
CA LYS A 89 -1.95 2.08 5.00
C LYS A 89 -2.12 1.64 3.55
N ILE A 90 -2.86 0.56 3.33
CA ILE A 90 -3.18 0.07 1.98
C ILE A 90 -3.98 1.12 1.20
N SER A 91 -5.07 1.63 1.77
CA SER A 91 -5.90 2.64 1.09
C SER A 91 -5.13 3.91 0.78
N SER A 92 -4.33 4.42 1.73
CA SER A 92 -3.50 5.62 1.50
C SER A 92 -2.42 5.39 0.44
N ALA A 93 -1.83 4.20 0.37
CA ALA A 93 -0.82 3.89 -0.65
C ALA A 93 -1.44 3.77 -2.05
N GLU A 94 -2.66 3.25 -2.15
CA GLU A 94 -3.43 3.19 -3.39
C GLU A 94 -3.76 4.60 -3.91
N GLU A 95 -4.26 5.48 -3.04
CA GLU A 95 -4.52 6.88 -3.37
C GLU A 95 -3.27 7.60 -3.87
N ALA A 96 -2.13 7.44 -3.18
CA ALA A 96 -0.87 8.06 -3.56
C ALA A 96 -0.40 7.63 -4.96
N ASN A 97 -0.46 6.33 -5.26
CA ASN A 97 -0.11 5.81 -6.58
C ASN A 97 -1.06 6.28 -7.68
N SER A 98 -2.37 6.35 -7.40
CA SER A 98 -3.34 6.87 -8.36
C SER A 98 -3.04 8.32 -8.72
N ILE A 99 -2.70 9.16 -7.74
CA ILE A 99 -2.33 10.56 -7.97
C ILE A 99 -1.05 10.66 -8.79
N GLU A 100 -0.06 9.82 -8.51
CA GLU A 100 1.21 9.80 -9.26
C GLU A 100 1.01 9.38 -10.72
N SER A 101 0.15 8.39 -10.98
CA SER A 101 -0.24 7.97 -12.34
C SER A 101 -0.89 9.12 -13.12
N VAL A 102 -1.87 9.80 -12.51
CA VAL A 102 -2.55 10.95 -13.13
C VAL A 102 -1.57 12.09 -13.44
N ARG A 103 -0.61 12.36 -12.54
CA ARG A 103 0.43 13.37 -12.78
C ARG A 103 1.34 12.98 -13.93
N ALA A 104 1.71 11.71 -14.03
CA ALA A 104 2.54 11.20 -15.13
C ALA A 104 1.83 11.31 -16.47
N GLU A 105 0.55 10.92 -16.54
CA GLU A 105 -0.29 11.08 -17.73
C GLU A 105 -0.45 12.54 -18.15
N LEU A 106 -0.75 13.44 -17.21
CA LEU A 106 -0.84 14.88 -17.48
C LEU A 106 0.49 15.44 -18.00
N SER A 107 1.61 15.00 -17.43
CA SER A 107 2.95 15.42 -17.88
C SER A 107 3.27 14.88 -19.29
N GLN A 108 2.83 13.66 -19.60
CA GLN A 108 2.94 13.10 -20.96
C GLN A 108 2.08 13.86 -21.96
N MET A 109 0.83 14.19 -21.61
CA MET A 109 -0.05 15.00 -22.46
C MET A 109 0.50 16.42 -22.70
N MET A 110 1.12 17.02 -21.68
CA MET A 110 1.76 18.34 -21.80
C MET A 110 3.08 18.33 -22.57
N SER A 111 3.81 17.21 -22.55
CA SER A 111 5.09 17.03 -23.26
C SER A 111 4.90 16.50 -24.69
N SER A 112 3.81 15.79 -24.97
CA SER A 112 3.35 15.54 -26.33
C SER A 112 2.92 16.86 -26.95
N SER A 113 3.57 17.23 -28.04
CA SER A 113 3.57 18.52 -28.73
C SER A 113 2.23 19.02 -29.28
N ASP A 114 1.07 18.61 -28.75
CA ASP A 114 -0.25 18.98 -29.27
C ASP A 114 -0.81 20.30 -28.72
N LEU A 115 -0.19 20.87 -27.69
CA LEU A 115 -0.57 22.20 -27.17
C LEU A 115 0.08 23.37 -27.93
N LYS A 116 1.19 23.16 -28.65
CA LYS A 116 1.75 24.20 -29.54
C LYS A 116 0.94 24.40 -30.83
N ALA A 117 0.17 23.39 -31.24
CA ALA A 117 -0.67 23.43 -32.45
C ALA A 117 -2.12 23.92 -32.19
N ARG A 118 -2.54 24.02 -30.92
CA ARG A 118 -3.92 24.41 -30.53
C ARG A 118 -4.02 25.73 -29.77
N LEU A 119 -2.91 26.42 -29.52
CA LEU A 119 -2.95 27.79 -29.04
C LEU A 119 -3.37 28.71 -30.20
N PRO A 120 -4.45 29.50 -30.07
CA PRO A 120 -4.75 30.53 -31.05
C PRO A 120 -3.55 31.47 -31.15
N SER A 121 -3.18 31.81 -32.39
CA SER A 121 -2.02 32.61 -32.82
C SER A 121 -1.83 33.95 -32.10
N ASN A 122 -2.80 34.34 -31.28
CA ASN A 122 -2.89 35.57 -30.50
C ASN A 122 -1.93 35.57 -29.29
N LEU A 123 -1.33 34.43 -28.93
CA LEU A 123 -0.40 34.31 -27.79
C LEU A 123 1.04 33.98 -28.22
N GLN A 124 1.32 33.95 -29.53
CA GLN A 124 2.69 33.84 -30.06
C GLN A 124 3.16 35.20 -30.59
N SER A 125 3.27 36.21 -29.72
CA SER A 125 4.25 37.31 -29.83
C SER A 125 4.05 38.38 -28.76
N LYS A 126 4.94 38.37 -27.76
CA LYS A 126 5.93 39.44 -27.54
C LYS A 126 7.00 38.95 -26.56
#